data_AF-A0AB35BJK1-F1
#
_entry.id   AF-A0AB35BJK1-F1
#
_cell.length_a   1.000
_cell.length_b   1.000
_cell.length_c   1.000
_cell.angle_alpha   90.00
_cell.angle_beta   90.00
_cell.angle_gamma   90.00
#
_symmetry.space_group_name_H-M   'P 1'
#
loop_
_entity.id
_entity.type
_entity.pdbx_description
1 polymer ?
#
loop_
_entity_poly.entity_id
_entity_poly.type
_entity_poly.pdbx_seq_one_letter_code
_entity_poly.pdbx_strand_id
1 'polypeptide(L)'
;MTAVACETWGLVFWEQDGVRSAAVVGPETRSSTAPVPENAQFTGIQLAVGSSLRMTPTSTLVDSGIDLPDTTSRRFWLDGSRWEIPHPDDAETFIGHLVRNGTLTRDPLVSAYLAGNPSFATNRTLERRFRAATGLTRGGVEQIQRAQRAGELLVAGRPVADVVASLGYYDEPHLARALRRFVGRTAGQLRGGIGGAIALGGSVDDVVDDLDHTVRIGS
;
A
#
# COMPACT_ATOMS: atom_id res chain seq x y z
N MET A 1 13.08 5.31 9.51
CA MET A 1 12.47 3.96 9.49
C MET A 1 12.64 3.39 8.08
N THR A 2 12.73 2.07 7.90
CA THR A 2 12.64 1.46 6.55
C THR A 2 11.17 1.22 6.24
N ALA A 3 10.67 1.84 5.18
CA ALA A 3 9.33 1.59 4.65
C ALA A 3 9.40 0.42 3.67
N VAL A 4 8.46 -0.53 3.82
CA VAL A 4 8.30 -1.65 2.91
C VAL A 4 7.57 -1.16 1.67
N ALA A 5 8.03 -1.57 0.49
CA ALA A 5 7.39 -1.25 -0.77
C ALA A 5 5.92 -1.63 -0.73
N CYS A 6 5.05 -0.70 -1.10
CA CYS A 6 3.61 -0.91 -1.21
C CYS A 6 3.17 -0.95 -2.67
N GLU A 7 2.33 -1.89 -3.05
CA GLU A 7 1.82 -2.04 -4.41
C GLU A 7 0.62 -1.15 -4.74
N THR A 8 0.16 -0.39 -3.75
CA THR A 8 -1.03 0.46 -3.81
C THR A 8 -0.69 1.90 -3.46
N TRP A 9 -1.57 2.82 -3.83
CA TRP A 9 -1.51 4.18 -3.31
C TRP A 9 -2.32 4.27 -2.00
N GLY A 10 -2.06 5.32 -1.24
CA GLY A 10 -2.67 5.58 0.06
C GLY A 10 -2.90 7.07 0.31
N LEU A 11 -3.69 7.36 1.34
CA LEU A 11 -3.73 8.67 1.99
C LEU A 11 -2.96 8.57 3.31
N VAL A 12 -2.09 9.53 3.59
CA VAL A 12 -1.38 9.61 4.86
C VAL A 12 -1.64 10.98 5.48
N PHE A 13 -2.03 10.97 6.74
CA PHE A 13 -2.21 12.15 7.58
C PHE A 13 -1.16 12.10 8.67
N TRP A 14 -0.54 13.23 8.98
CA TRP A 14 0.37 13.32 10.11
C TRP A 14 0.31 14.65 10.81
N GLU A 15 0.69 14.66 12.09
CA GLU A 15 0.84 15.87 12.87
C GLU A 15 2.26 15.95 13.41
N GLN A 16 2.90 17.10 13.22
CA GLN A 16 4.23 17.40 13.75
C GLN A 16 4.22 18.84 14.29
N ASP A 17 4.65 19.03 15.53
CA ASP A 17 4.73 20.34 16.19
C ASP A 17 3.40 21.14 16.14
N GLY A 18 2.27 20.42 16.23
CA GLY A 18 0.91 21.00 16.15
C GLY A 18 0.43 21.37 14.74
N VAL A 19 1.25 21.12 13.71
CA VAL A 19 0.90 21.32 12.29
C VAL A 19 0.45 20.00 11.70
N ARG A 20 -0.78 19.99 11.18
CA ARG A 20 -1.37 18.81 10.54
C ARG A 20 -1.19 18.87 9.02
N SER A 21 -0.77 17.76 8.46
CA SER A 21 -0.46 17.59 7.05
C SER A 21 -1.13 16.34 6.50
N ALA A 22 -1.36 16.34 5.19
CA ALA A 22 -1.93 15.22 4.47
C ALA A 22 -1.22 15.05 3.13
N ALA A 23 -1.09 13.81 2.66
CA ALA A 23 -0.51 13.50 1.36
C ALA A 23 -1.20 12.29 0.73
N VAL A 24 -1.18 12.25 -0.59
CA VAL A 24 -1.36 11.02 -1.37
C VAL A 24 0.02 10.40 -1.53
N VAL A 25 0.18 9.15 -1.13
CA VAL A 25 1.38 8.35 -1.40
C VAL A 25 1.07 7.34 -2.49
N GLY A 26 1.95 7.17 -3.46
CA GLY A 26 1.75 6.20 -4.52
C GLY A 26 2.34 4.82 -4.24
N PRO A 27 2.16 3.89 -5.18
CA PRO A 27 2.82 2.58 -5.12
C PRO A 27 4.34 2.74 -5.17
N GLU A 28 5.06 1.94 -4.41
CA GLU A 28 6.51 1.89 -4.36
C GLU A 28 7.03 0.59 -5.02
N THR A 29 8.05 0.71 -5.86
CA THR A 29 8.66 -0.43 -6.57
C THR A 29 9.84 -1.05 -5.83
N ARG A 30 10.20 -0.46 -4.68
CA ARG A 30 11.28 -0.86 -3.78
C ARG A 30 11.07 -0.23 -2.40
N SER A 31 11.66 -0.82 -1.38
CA SER A 31 11.68 -0.24 -0.03
C SER A 31 12.36 1.12 -0.06
N SER A 32 11.81 2.05 0.71
CA SER A 32 12.36 3.39 0.87
C SER A 32 12.81 3.63 2.32
N THR A 33 13.69 4.60 2.52
CA THR A 33 14.04 5.09 3.85
C THR A 33 13.52 6.50 3.99
N ALA A 34 12.48 6.66 4.79
CA ALA A 34 11.97 7.97 5.16
C ALA A 34 12.47 8.35 6.56
N PRO A 35 13.03 9.55 6.74
CA PRO A 35 13.17 10.12 8.08
C PRO A 35 11.76 10.33 8.63
N VAL A 36 11.42 9.58 9.68
CA VAL A 36 10.19 9.80 10.44
C VAL A 36 10.57 10.85 11.49
N PRO A 37 10.00 12.07 11.46
CA PRO A 37 10.29 13.08 12.45
C PRO A 37 10.00 12.56 13.86
N GLU A 38 10.86 12.87 14.82
CA GLU A 38 10.60 12.55 16.22
C GLU A 38 9.31 13.24 16.66
N ASN A 39 8.41 12.50 17.32
CA ASN A 39 7.09 12.95 17.79
C ASN A 39 6.01 13.19 16.73
N ALA A 40 6.19 12.75 15.48
CA ALA A 40 5.13 12.79 14.49
C ALA A 40 4.17 11.59 14.65
N GLN A 41 2.86 11.87 14.74
CA GLN A 41 1.83 10.83 14.73
C GLN A 41 1.28 10.66 13.31
N PHE A 42 1.24 9.42 12.83
CA PHE A 42 0.78 9.10 11.47
C PHE A 42 -0.53 8.33 11.49
N THR A 43 -1.38 8.57 10.49
CA THR A 43 -2.57 7.77 10.20
C THR A 43 -2.62 7.55 8.70
N GLY A 44 -2.56 6.30 8.27
CA GLY A 44 -2.61 5.92 6.86
C GLY A 44 -3.90 5.22 6.50
N ILE A 45 -4.38 5.43 5.28
CA ILE A 45 -5.44 4.66 4.64
C ILE A 45 -4.86 4.10 3.36
N GLN A 46 -4.70 2.78 3.30
CA GLN A 46 -4.23 2.10 2.11
C GLN A 46 -5.44 1.69 1.25
N LEU A 47 -5.35 1.93 -0.07
CA LEU A 47 -6.44 1.61 -0.98
C LEU A 47 -6.20 0.25 -1.63
N ALA A 48 -7.27 -0.46 -2.00
CA ALA A 48 -7.12 -1.74 -2.70
C ALA A 48 -6.47 -1.56 -4.08
N VAL A 49 -5.74 -2.58 -4.52
CA VAL A 49 -5.15 -2.67 -5.87
C VAL A 49 -6.20 -2.37 -6.94
N GLY A 50 -5.83 -1.56 -7.93
CA GLY A 50 -6.71 -1.18 -9.03
C GLY A 50 -7.63 0.00 -8.75
N SER A 51 -7.57 0.57 -7.54
CA SER A 51 -8.16 1.88 -7.23
C SER A 51 -7.34 3.00 -7.86
N SER A 52 -8.00 4.06 -8.32
CA SER A 52 -7.36 5.21 -8.98
C SER A 52 -8.05 6.51 -8.58
N LEU A 53 -7.25 7.55 -8.34
CA LEU A 53 -7.75 8.91 -8.15
C LEU A 53 -8.14 9.52 -9.49
N ARG A 54 -9.24 10.26 -9.52
CA ARG A 54 -9.63 11.04 -10.71
C ARG A 54 -8.61 12.14 -11.03
N MET A 55 -8.12 12.83 -10.00
CA MET A 55 -7.26 14.00 -10.17
C MET A 55 -5.89 13.69 -10.78
N THR A 56 -5.41 12.44 -10.67
CA THR A 56 -4.08 12.07 -11.15
C THR A 56 -4.00 10.59 -11.51
N PRO A 57 -3.37 10.21 -12.65
CA PRO A 57 -3.14 8.81 -12.97
C PRO A 57 -2.22 8.14 -11.94
N THR A 58 -2.52 6.91 -11.51
CA THR A 58 -1.67 6.19 -10.54
C THR A 58 -0.23 6.03 -11.02
N SER A 59 0.01 5.96 -12.35
CA SER A 59 1.35 5.86 -12.92
C SER A 59 2.26 7.06 -12.59
N THR A 60 1.71 8.25 -12.34
CA THR A 60 2.52 9.41 -11.95
C THR A 60 2.86 9.40 -10.46
N LEU A 61 2.15 8.60 -9.67
CA LEU A 61 2.38 8.44 -8.23
C LEU A 61 3.42 7.35 -7.92
N VAL A 62 3.81 6.52 -8.90
CA VAL A 62 4.76 5.42 -8.66
C VAL A 62 6.10 5.98 -8.14
N ASP A 63 6.57 5.44 -7.02
CA ASP A 63 7.75 5.89 -6.26
C ASP A 63 7.70 7.38 -5.87
N SER A 64 6.48 7.96 -5.76
CA SER A 64 6.26 9.37 -5.45
C SER A 64 4.96 9.60 -4.65
N GLY A 65 4.65 10.87 -4.41
CA GLY A 65 3.44 11.29 -3.71
C GLY A 65 3.09 12.74 -4.01
N ILE A 66 1.95 13.19 -3.51
CA ILE A 66 1.45 14.56 -3.65
C ILE A 66 1.06 15.06 -2.27
N ASP A 67 1.72 16.12 -1.80
CA ASP A 67 1.28 16.84 -0.61
C ASP A 67 -0.05 17.55 -0.88
N LEU A 68 -1.00 17.38 0.03
CA LEU A 68 -2.33 17.97 -0.08
C LEU A 68 -2.33 19.36 0.59
N PRO A 69 -2.62 20.42 -0.18
CA PRO A 69 -2.52 21.79 0.32
C PRO A 69 -3.65 22.12 1.31
N ASP A 70 -3.47 23.20 2.05
CA ASP A 70 -4.46 23.79 2.98
C ASP A 70 -5.05 22.77 3.97
N THR A 71 -4.21 21.84 4.42
CA THR A 71 -4.57 20.88 5.46
C THR A 71 -4.69 21.59 6.80
N THR A 72 -5.81 21.36 7.46
CA THR A 72 -6.14 21.89 8.79
C THR A 72 -6.22 20.73 9.79
N SER A 73 -6.49 21.05 11.06
CA SER A 73 -6.67 20.03 12.10
C SER A 73 -7.77 19.00 11.79
N ARG A 74 -8.78 19.35 10.99
CA ARG A 74 -9.94 18.47 10.70
C ARG A 74 -10.23 18.25 9.23
N ARG A 75 -9.64 19.02 8.33
CA ARG A 75 -10.02 19.03 6.91
C ARG A 75 -8.82 19.13 6.00
N PHE A 76 -8.98 18.60 4.79
CA PHE A 76 -7.97 18.63 3.73
C PHE A 76 -8.65 18.74 2.37
N TRP A 77 -7.87 19.04 1.34
CA TRP A 77 -8.36 19.09 -0.04
C TRP A 77 -7.95 17.84 -0.81
N LEU A 78 -8.87 17.29 -1.58
CA LEU A 78 -8.63 16.18 -2.50
C LEU A 78 -9.56 16.31 -3.69
N ASP A 79 -9.01 16.25 -4.90
CA ASP A 79 -9.77 16.33 -6.17
C ASP A 79 -10.71 17.56 -6.21
N GLY A 80 -10.19 18.72 -5.81
CA GLY A 80 -10.91 20.00 -5.82
C GLY A 80 -12.05 20.11 -4.78
N SER A 81 -12.21 19.11 -3.91
CA SER A 81 -13.23 19.09 -2.85
C SER A 81 -12.58 19.10 -1.47
N ARG A 82 -13.25 19.70 -0.49
CA ARG A 82 -12.80 19.72 0.90
C ARG A 82 -13.45 18.57 1.68
N TRP A 83 -12.62 17.76 2.33
CA TRP A 83 -13.02 16.57 3.08
C TRP A 83 -12.68 16.72 4.56
N GLU A 84 -13.36 15.95 5.41
CA GLU A 84 -12.97 15.78 6.80
C GLU A 84 -11.96 14.65 6.91
N ILE A 85 -10.93 14.83 7.74
CA ILE A 85 -9.93 13.80 8.04
C ILE A 85 -10.68 12.69 8.80
N PRO A 86 -10.75 11.46 8.26
CA PRO A 86 -11.49 10.39 8.91
C PRO A 86 -10.80 9.97 10.21
N HIS A 87 -11.60 9.60 11.20
CA HIS A 87 -11.10 8.78 12.31
C HIS A 87 -10.75 7.39 11.77
N PRO A 88 -9.79 6.65 12.37
CA PRO A 88 -9.50 5.27 11.99
C PRO A 88 -10.75 4.38 11.86
N ASP A 89 -11.73 4.56 12.75
CA ASP A 89 -12.98 3.77 12.74
C ASP A 89 -13.97 4.18 11.64
N ASP A 90 -13.75 5.32 10.97
CA ASP A 90 -14.64 5.86 9.92
C ASP A 90 -14.04 5.75 8.51
N ALA A 91 -12.86 5.12 8.37
CA ALA A 91 -12.10 5.08 7.12
C ALA A 91 -12.94 4.51 5.96
N GLU A 92 -13.65 3.42 6.21
CA GLU A 92 -14.52 2.75 5.26
C GLU A 92 -15.67 3.64 4.76
N THR A 93 -16.36 4.30 5.69
CA THR A 93 -17.43 5.25 5.36
C THR A 93 -16.89 6.41 4.51
N PHE A 94 -15.71 6.92 4.85
CA PHE A 94 -15.02 7.95 4.09
C PHE A 94 -14.67 7.48 2.67
N ILE A 95 -14.10 6.28 2.49
CA ILE A 95 -13.85 5.70 1.16
C ILE A 95 -15.14 5.56 0.36
N GLY A 96 -16.24 5.12 1.00
CA GLY A 96 -17.56 5.07 0.36
C GLY A 96 -18.03 6.42 -0.18
N HIS A 97 -17.72 7.52 0.50
CA HIS A 97 -18.01 8.86 -0.02
C HIS A 97 -17.13 9.24 -1.22
N LEU A 98 -15.84 8.90 -1.20
CA LEU A 98 -14.94 9.14 -2.34
C LEU A 98 -15.36 8.35 -3.59
N VAL A 99 -15.90 7.14 -3.42
CA VAL A 99 -16.44 6.36 -4.54
C VAL A 99 -17.73 6.99 -5.06
N ARG A 100 -18.67 7.31 -4.16
CA ARG A 100 -19.99 7.84 -4.52
C ARG A 100 -19.91 9.16 -5.28
N ASN A 101 -18.98 10.04 -4.92
CA ASN A 101 -18.79 11.31 -5.62
C ASN A 101 -17.83 11.21 -6.83
N GLY A 102 -17.21 10.03 -7.02
CA GLY A 102 -16.32 9.72 -8.13
C GLY A 102 -14.89 10.23 -8.00
N THR A 103 -14.45 10.70 -6.83
CA THR A 103 -13.04 11.03 -6.57
C THR A 103 -12.16 9.79 -6.64
N LEU A 104 -12.66 8.66 -6.13
CA LEU A 104 -12.07 7.33 -6.24
C LEU A 104 -12.80 6.52 -7.29
N THR A 105 -12.04 5.87 -8.17
CA THR A 105 -12.59 4.99 -9.21
C THR A 105 -11.85 3.65 -9.20
N ARG A 106 -12.46 2.61 -9.78
CA ARG A 106 -11.80 1.32 -10.06
C ARG A 106 -12.05 0.93 -11.51
N ASP A 107 -11.04 0.37 -12.16
CA ASP A 107 -11.23 -0.22 -13.50
C ASP A 107 -12.06 -1.52 -13.36
N PRO A 108 -13.20 -1.66 -14.07
CA PRO A 108 -14.05 -2.84 -13.91
C PRO A 108 -13.39 -4.16 -14.34
N LEU A 109 -12.52 -4.12 -15.35
CA LEU A 109 -11.81 -5.30 -15.83
C LEU A 109 -10.72 -5.72 -14.84
N VAL A 110 -10.02 -4.76 -14.25
CA VAL A 110 -9.04 -5.02 -13.18
C VAL A 110 -9.75 -5.55 -11.93
N SER A 111 -10.87 -4.94 -11.55
CA SER A 111 -11.67 -5.38 -10.39
C SER A 111 -12.18 -6.81 -10.58
N ALA A 112 -12.71 -7.13 -11.76
CA ALA A 112 -13.15 -8.49 -12.08
C ALA A 112 -11.99 -9.50 -12.03
N TYR A 113 -10.82 -9.13 -12.57
CA TYR A 113 -9.63 -9.98 -12.52
C TYR A 113 -9.17 -10.25 -11.08
N LEU A 114 -9.11 -9.21 -10.24
CA LEU A 114 -8.70 -9.34 -8.84
C LEU A 114 -9.69 -10.21 -8.03
N ALA A 115 -10.98 -10.11 -8.33
CA ALA A 115 -12.01 -10.98 -7.77
C ALA A 115 -12.00 -12.42 -8.32
N GLY A 116 -11.03 -12.78 -9.17
CA GLY A 116 -10.92 -14.11 -9.76
C GLY A 116 -11.98 -14.41 -10.83
N ASN A 117 -12.72 -13.40 -11.30
CA ASN A 117 -13.78 -13.59 -12.28
C ASN A 117 -13.20 -13.83 -13.69
N PRO A 118 -13.82 -14.71 -14.48
CA PRO A 118 -13.41 -14.95 -15.85
C PRO A 118 -13.57 -13.67 -16.69
N SER A 119 -12.54 -13.35 -17.46
CA SER A 119 -12.52 -12.20 -18.37
C SER A 119 -12.25 -12.65 -19.79
N PHE A 120 -12.99 -12.10 -20.76
CA PHE A 120 -12.75 -12.32 -22.18
C PHE A 120 -11.59 -11.49 -22.74
N ALA A 121 -10.94 -10.67 -21.89
CA ALA A 121 -9.82 -9.85 -22.31
C ALA A 121 -8.56 -10.70 -22.54
N THR A 122 -7.83 -10.40 -23.61
CA THR A 122 -6.50 -10.98 -23.81
C THR A 122 -5.54 -10.54 -22.71
N ASN A 123 -4.51 -11.36 -22.45
CA ASN A 123 -3.43 -11.02 -21.50
C ASN A 123 -2.83 -9.64 -21.76
N ARG A 124 -2.67 -9.25 -23.04
CA ARG A 124 -2.15 -7.93 -23.43
C ARG A 124 -3.09 -6.79 -23.00
N THR A 125 -4.40 -6.95 -23.23
CA THR A 125 -5.40 -5.95 -22.84
C THR A 125 -5.49 -5.82 -21.33
N LEU A 126 -5.53 -6.96 -20.62
CA LEU A 126 -5.53 -7.01 -19.17
C LEU A 126 -4.28 -6.32 -18.60
N GLU A 127 -3.09 -6.69 -19.06
CA GLU A 127 -1.83 -6.09 -18.60
C GLU A 127 -1.79 -4.57 -18.83
N ARG A 128 -2.27 -4.09 -19.98
CA ARG A 128 -2.34 -2.65 -20.28
C ARG A 128 -3.29 -1.92 -19.32
N ARG A 129 -4.49 -2.46 -19.08
CA ARG A 129 -5.49 -1.85 -18.18
C ARG A 129 -5.03 -1.90 -16.73
N PHE A 130 -4.41 -3.00 -16.32
CA PHE A 130 -3.82 -3.16 -15.00
C PHE A 130 -2.74 -2.10 -14.73
N ARG A 131 -1.80 -1.90 -15.66
CA ARG A 131 -0.79 -0.82 -15.56
C ARG A 131 -1.40 0.57 -15.53
N ALA A 132 -2.45 0.81 -16.32
CA ALA A 132 -3.13 2.10 -16.32
C ALA A 132 -3.80 2.40 -14.96
N ALA A 133 -4.41 1.39 -14.34
CA ALA A 133 -5.12 1.54 -13.06
C ALA A 133 -4.16 1.59 -11.85
N THR A 134 -3.08 0.81 -11.87
CA THR A 134 -2.19 0.61 -10.72
C THR A 134 -0.85 1.32 -10.83
N GLY A 135 -0.46 1.78 -12.02
CA GLY A 135 0.91 2.20 -12.31
C GLY A 135 1.92 1.04 -12.41
N LEU A 136 1.55 -0.17 -12.02
CA LEU A 136 2.41 -1.34 -11.92
C LEU A 136 1.99 -2.46 -12.87
N THR A 137 2.92 -3.38 -13.14
CA THR A 137 2.60 -4.62 -13.86
C THR A 137 1.94 -5.62 -12.93
N ARG A 138 1.17 -6.59 -13.46
CA ARG A 138 0.58 -7.66 -12.62
C ARG A 138 1.65 -8.43 -11.84
N GLY A 139 2.68 -8.88 -12.56
CA GLY A 139 3.81 -9.58 -11.93
C GLY A 139 4.64 -8.70 -11.00
N GLY A 140 4.57 -7.36 -11.13
CA GLY A 140 5.19 -6.41 -10.19
C GLY A 140 4.42 -6.36 -8.87
N VAL A 141 3.10 -6.22 -8.94
CA VAL A 141 2.19 -6.32 -7.78
C VAL A 141 2.37 -7.65 -7.06
N GLU A 142 2.32 -8.76 -7.77
CA GLU A 142 2.50 -10.11 -7.20
C GLU A 142 3.87 -10.26 -6.52
N GLN A 143 4.95 -9.68 -7.08
CA GLN A 143 6.28 -9.72 -6.47
C GLN A 143 6.37 -8.94 -5.16
N ILE A 144 5.74 -7.75 -5.11
CA ILE A 144 5.71 -6.91 -3.91
C ILE A 144 4.92 -7.62 -2.81
N GLN A 145 3.69 -8.05 -3.10
CA GLN A 145 2.82 -8.75 -2.15
C GLN A 145 3.46 -10.04 -1.62
N ARG A 146 4.08 -10.83 -2.50
CA ARG A 146 4.82 -12.03 -2.10
C ARG A 146 5.99 -11.71 -1.16
N ALA A 147 6.71 -10.61 -1.40
CA ALA A 147 7.83 -10.20 -0.55
C ALA A 147 7.38 -9.64 0.80
N GLN A 148 6.28 -8.87 0.84
CA GLN A 148 5.62 -8.43 2.09
C GLN A 148 5.21 -9.65 2.93
N ARG A 149 4.51 -10.61 2.32
CA ARG A 149 4.09 -11.85 2.97
C ARG A 149 5.28 -12.68 3.47
N ALA A 150 6.36 -12.75 2.70
CA ALA A 150 7.60 -13.39 3.16
C ALA A 150 8.15 -12.69 4.40
N GLY A 151 8.12 -11.36 4.43
CA GLY A 151 8.51 -10.53 5.57
C GLY A 151 7.71 -10.86 6.83
N GLU A 152 6.37 -10.88 6.73
CA GLU A 152 5.46 -11.24 7.82
C GLU A 152 5.75 -12.63 8.39
N LEU A 153 5.89 -13.63 7.53
CA LEU A 153 6.16 -15.01 7.97
C LEU A 153 7.49 -15.11 8.70
N LEU A 154 8.52 -14.39 8.24
CA LEU A 154 9.83 -14.35 8.88
C LEU A 154 9.78 -13.63 10.24
N VAL A 155 9.04 -12.53 10.36
CA VAL A 155 8.81 -11.85 11.64
C VAL A 155 8.05 -12.75 12.61
N ALA A 156 7.08 -13.52 12.11
CA ALA A 156 6.36 -14.56 12.87
C ALA A 156 7.24 -15.79 13.22
N GLY A 157 8.53 -15.78 12.86
CA GLY A 157 9.50 -16.81 13.24
C GLY A 157 9.51 -18.03 12.33
N ARG A 158 8.81 -18.02 11.18
CA ARG A 158 8.83 -19.16 10.25
C ARG A 158 10.24 -19.42 9.71
N PRO A 159 10.64 -20.69 9.56
CA PRO A 159 11.94 -21.05 8.96
C PRO A 159 12.08 -20.51 7.53
N VAL A 160 13.27 -20.05 7.16
CA VAL A 160 13.54 -19.47 5.82
C VAL A 160 13.23 -20.47 4.70
N ALA A 161 13.64 -21.73 4.87
CA ALA A 161 13.36 -22.80 3.91
C ALA A 161 11.85 -23.01 3.67
N ASP A 162 11.04 -22.95 4.73
CA ASP A 162 9.58 -23.08 4.63
C ASP A 162 8.98 -21.88 3.88
N VAL A 163 9.49 -20.67 4.11
CA VAL A 163 9.05 -19.45 3.41
C VAL A 163 9.41 -19.53 1.93
N VAL A 164 10.60 -20.03 1.59
CA VAL A 164 11.01 -20.25 0.19
C VAL A 164 10.04 -21.21 -0.51
N ALA A 165 9.78 -22.37 0.10
CA ALA A 165 8.91 -23.38 -0.48
C ALA A 165 7.45 -22.92 -0.59
N SER A 166 6.90 -22.33 0.48
CA SER A 166 5.48 -21.95 0.55
C SER A 166 5.10 -20.79 -0.35
N LEU A 167 6.02 -19.85 -0.60
CA LEU A 167 5.77 -18.69 -1.46
C LEU A 167 6.33 -18.84 -2.88
N GLY A 168 6.87 -20.01 -3.23
CA GLY A 168 7.37 -20.29 -4.57
C GLY A 168 8.61 -19.46 -4.94
N TYR A 169 9.49 -19.19 -3.97
CA TYR A 169 10.85 -18.74 -4.28
C TYR A 169 11.67 -19.94 -4.73
N TYR A 170 12.62 -19.69 -5.64
CA TYR A 170 13.47 -20.74 -6.20
C TYR A 170 14.45 -21.27 -5.15
N ASP A 171 15.05 -20.37 -4.37
CA ASP A 171 16.03 -20.66 -3.33
C ASP A 171 16.11 -19.49 -2.33
N GLU A 172 16.90 -19.64 -1.26
CA GLU A 172 17.13 -18.58 -0.29
C GLU A 172 17.79 -17.32 -0.91
N PRO A 173 18.78 -17.42 -1.83
CA PRO A 173 19.27 -16.25 -2.56
C PRO A 173 18.21 -15.47 -3.33
N HIS A 174 17.22 -16.13 -3.93
CA HIS A 174 16.10 -15.50 -4.63
C HIS A 174 15.22 -14.74 -3.63
N LEU A 175 14.83 -15.38 -2.52
CA LEU A 175 14.11 -14.72 -1.43
C LEU A 175 14.89 -13.52 -0.88
N ALA A 176 16.19 -13.67 -0.64
CA ALA A 176 17.02 -12.63 -0.07
C ALA A 176 17.19 -11.41 -1.00
N ARG A 177 17.09 -11.57 -2.32
CA ARG A 177 17.04 -10.44 -3.27
C ARG A 177 15.71 -9.72 -3.22
N ALA A 178 14.61 -10.46 -3.15
CA ALA A 178 13.26 -9.88 -3.02
C ALA A 178 13.10 -9.09 -1.71
N LEU A 179 13.52 -9.65 -0.58
CA LEU A 179 13.47 -8.98 0.73
C LEU A 179 14.30 -7.69 0.74
N ARG A 180 15.52 -7.72 0.21
CA ARG A 180 16.34 -6.50 0.11
C ARG A 180 15.69 -5.43 -0.76
N ARG A 181 15.07 -5.83 -1.86
CA ARG A 181 14.44 -4.89 -2.79
C ARG A 181 13.17 -4.29 -2.24
N PHE A 182 12.26 -5.11 -1.73
CA PHE A 182 10.90 -4.69 -1.41
C PHE A 182 10.69 -4.46 0.09
N VAL A 183 11.39 -5.16 0.97
CA VAL A 183 11.26 -5.01 2.43
C VAL A 183 12.39 -4.14 3.01
N GLY A 184 13.52 -4.04 2.31
CA GLY A 184 14.71 -3.31 2.76
C GLY A 184 15.42 -3.95 3.96
N ARG A 185 15.02 -5.17 4.34
CA ARG A 185 15.61 -5.95 5.44
C ARG A 185 15.95 -7.36 4.97
N THR A 186 16.89 -7.99 5.66
CA THR A 186 17.25 -9.40 5.45
C THR A 186 16.42 -10.32 6.32
N ALA A 187 16.32 -11.60 5.95
CA ALA A 187 15.63 -12.62 6.74
C ALA A 187 16.16 -12.70 8.19
N GLY A 188 17.47 -12.57 8.38
CA GLY A 188 18.09 -12.55 9.72
C GLY A 188 17.65 -11.35 10.55
N GLN A 189 17.60 -10.14 9.96
CA GLN A 189 17.12 -8.93 10.64
C GLN A 189 15.64 -9.04 11.01
N LEU A 190 14.80 -9.55 10.09
CA LEU A 190 13.37 -9.73 10.32
C LEU A 190 13.08 -10.70 11.46
N ARG A 191 13.78 -11.84 11.48
CA ARG A 191 13.65 -12.84 12.55
C ARG A 191 14.22 -12.37 13.88
N GLY A 192 15.27 -11.55 13.86
CA GLY A 192 15.90 -11.00 15.05
C GLY A 192 15.21 -9.77 15.63
N GLY A 193 14.12 -9.27 15.01
CA GLY A 193 13.47 -8.02 15.42
C GLY A 193 14.37 -6.78 15.24
N ILE A 194 15.43 -6.88 14.44
CA ILE A 194 16.43 -5.82 14.28
C ILE A 194 15.91 -4.80 13.26
N GLY A 195 15.83 -3.52 13.67
CA GLY A 195 15.50 -2.38 12.80
C GLY A 195 14.25 -1.58 13.19
N GLY A 196 13.63 -1.83 14.35
CA GLY A 196 12.42 -1.12 14.81
C GLY A 196 11.15 -1.52 14.07
N ALA A 197 10.03 -0.85 14.36
CA ALA A 197 8.73 -1.11 13.74
C ALA A 197 8.85 -1.19 12.21
N ILE A 198 8.23 -2.21 11.64
CA ILE A 198 8.08 -2.33 10.18
C ILE A 198 6.65 -1.93 9.91
N ALA A 199 6.45 -0.86 9.14
CA ALA A 199 5.23 -0.70 8.39
C ALA A 199 5.26 -1.75 7.27
N LEU A 200 4.97 -3.02 7.63
CA LEU A 200 4.57 -3.99 6.63
C LEU A 200 3.27 -3.41 6.09
N GLY A 201 3.20 -3.17 4.77
CA GLY A 201 1.90 -2.98 4.12
C GLY A 201 0.99 -4.07 4.66
N GLY A 202 -0.21 -3.66 5.11
CA GLY A 202 -1.10 -4.49 5.91
C GLY A 202 -1.21 -5.90 5.33
N SER A 203 -1.43 -6.87 6.22
CA SER A 203 -1.71 -8.26 5.85
C SER A 203 -2.70 -8.29 4.68
N VAL A 204 -2.72 -9.37 3.90
CA VAL A 204 -3.78 -9.57 2.87
C VAL A 204 -5.19 -9.48 3.48
N ASP A 205 -5.32 -9.58 4.81
CA ASP A 205 -6.55 -9.36 5.59
C ASP A 205 -6.80 -7.89 6.02
N ASP A 206 -5.83 -6.99 5.88
CA ASP A 206 -5.89 -5.55 6.24
C ASP A 206 -6.08 -4.65 4.99
N VAL A 207 -6.16 -5.26 3.80
CA VAL A 207 -6.70 -4.60 2.61
C VAL A 207 -8.20 -4.49 2.83
N VAL A 208 -8.79 -3.30 2.67
CA VAL A 208 -10.26 -3.14 2.64
C VAL A 208 -10.79 -3.91 1.42
N ASP A 209 -11.02 -5.21 1.60
CA ASP A 209 -11.59 -6.14 0.64
C ASP A 209 -13.07 -6.45 0.95
N ASP A 210 -13.52 -6.16 2.18
CA ASP A 210 -14.93 -5.93 2.51
C ASP A 210 -15.02 -5.11 3.81
N LEU A 211 -16.08 -4.30 3.93
CA LEU A 211 -16.25 -3.22 4.92
C LEU A 211 -16.58 -3.73 6.34
N ASP A 212 -15.68 -4.44 7.02
CA ASP A 212 -15.97 -4.88 8.39
C ASP A 212 -14.82 -5.09 9.40
N HIS A 213 -13.51 -4.98 9.10
CA HIS A 213 -12.47 -5.28 10.12
C HIS A 213 -11.25 -4.34 10.23
N THR A 214 -11.24 -3.61 11.36
CA THR A 214 -10.19 -3.04 12.24
C THR A 214 -8.80 -2.67 11.69
N VAL A 215 -8.54 -1.36 11.67
CA VAL A 215 -7.25 -0.69 11.41
C VAL A 215 -6.26 -0.87 12.57
N ARG A 216 -4.97 -1.14 12.29
CA ARG A 216 -3.87 -0.89 13.25
C ARG A 216 -2.89 0.17 12.76
N ILE A 217 -2.68 1.14 13.63
CA ILE A 217 -1.76 2.26 13.51
C ILE A 217 -0.32 1.76 13.73
N GLY A 218 0.57 2.04 12.79
CA GLY A 218 2.00 1.99 13.03
C GLY A 218 2.40 3.17 13.90
N SER A 219 2.65 2.91 15.18
CA SER A 219 3.34 3.82 16.10
C SER A 219 4.80 4.01 15.72
#